data_AF-D8VN62-F1
#
_entry.id   AF-D8VN62-F1
#
_cell.length_a   1.000
_cell.length_b   1.000
_cell.length_c   1.000
_cell.angle_alpha   90.00
_cell.angle_beta   90.00
_cell.angle_gamma   90.00
#
_symmetry.space_group_name_H-M   'P 1'
#
loop_
_entity.id
_entity.type
_entity.pdbx_description
1 polymer ?
#
loop_
_entity_poly.entity_id
_entity_poly.type
_entity_poly.pdbx_seq_one_letter_code
_entity_poly.pdbx_strand_id
1 'polypeptide(L)'
;MSSLKYIAAILASSFAASVFAAPITINLTSPTSRTGAIDSTYAYGYNYAKPELNLALTGWTYGVKNTTVNTTCKKYKSNKPKTNANCATWNTKTTQSPDNKATQTYVGNFGSSNGLGDEKASTPNHAIDNEGGYFDMLLLSFDTLATLNSIDLGWISNDSDVSILAFNGTPDQLSIAGKSWESLLGNGWQSAGNYYNVGSSPTAVNPLNITSQYWLIGAYNPLLDTKTKDSKTDYFKLQGVTVTKPPKIVKVPEPSALLLLGLGLLSLSLVRRRTK
;
A
#
# COMPACT_ATOMS: atom_id res chain seq x y z
N MET A 1 10.46 18.37 72.67
CA MET A 1 9.85 17.35 71.79
C MET A 1 9.44 18.02 70.50
N SER A 2 9.73 17.34 69.39
CA SER A 2 9.85 17.82 68.01
C SER A 2 8.54 18.29 67.37
N SER A 3 8.59 19.33 66.54
CA SER A 3 7.61 19.53 65.46
C SER A 3 8.32 19.82 64.13
N LEU A 4 8.55 18.74 63.38
CA LEU A 4 9.02 18.76 61.99
C LEU A 4 7.92 19.39 61.11
N LYS A 5 8.24 20.48 60.40
CA LYS A 5 7.39 21.03 59.33
C LYS A 5 7.87 20.46 57.98
N TYR A 6 7.07 19.58 57.40
CA TYR A 6 7.31 19.01 56.06
C TYR A 6 6.95 20.05 54.99
N ILE A 7 7.91 20.39 54.13
CA ILE A 7 7.66 21.15 52.91
C ILE A 7 7.55 20.12 51.78
N ALA A 8 6.34 19.96 51.24
CA ALA A 8 6.10 19.11 50.07
C ALA A 8 6.62 19.81 48.81
N ALA A 9 7.66 19.26 48.20
CA ALA A 9 8.11 19.65 46.86
C ALA A 9 7.24 18.91 45.83
N ILE A 10 6.36 19.64 45.14
CA ILE A 10 5.57 19.09 44.03
C ILE A 10 6.48 19.10 42.79
N LEU A 11 6.96 17.92 42.40
CA LEU A 11 7.71 17.72 41.17
C LEU A 11 6.71 17.71 40.00
N ALA A 12 6.61 18.81 39.25
CA ALA A 12 5.79 18.86 38.05
C ALA A 12 6.53 18.17 36.89
N SER A 13 6.27 16.89 36.69
CA SER A 13 6.71 16.13 35.51
C SER A 13 5.96 16.65 34.27
N SER A 14 6.69 17.21 33.31
CA SER A 14 6.14 17.62 32.01
C SER A 14 5.78 16.39 31.19
N PHE A 15 4.48 16.08 31.08
CA PHE A 15 3.99 15.08 30.15
C PHE A 15 3.85 15.72 28.76
N ALA A 16 4.61 15.22 27.79
CA ALA A 16 4.32 15.48 26.39
C ALA A 16 3.02 14.74 26.03
N ALA A 17 1.93 15.47 25.83
CA ALA A 17 0.68 14.87 25.36
C ALA A 17 0.80 14.60 23.86
N SER A 18 0.85 13.33 23.46
CA SER A 18 0.68 12.93 22.08
C SER A 18 -0.80 13.12 21.69
N VAL A 19 -1.09 14.14 20.88
CA VAL A 19 -2.41 14.27 20.24
C VAL A 19 -2.46 13.24 19.12
N PHE A 20 -3.33 12.23 19.24
CA PHE A 20 -3.57 11.26 18.17
C PHE A 20 -4.16 12.01 16.96
N ALA A 21 -3.59 11.81 15.77
CA ALA A 21 -4.12 12.41 14.55
C ALA A 21 -5.48 11.79 14.23
N ALA A 22 -6.47 12.62 13.89
CA ALA A 22 -7.76 12.13 13.43
C ALA A 22 -7.58 11.32 12.12
N PRO A 23 -8.34 10.22 11.92
CA PRO A 23 -8.35 9.50 10.65
C PRO A 23 -8.76 10.40 9.48
N ILE A 24 -8.10 10.23 8.35
CA ILE A 24 -8.36 10.92 7.09
C ILE A 24 -8.94 9.89 6.12
N THR A 25 -10.18 10.09 5.71
CA THR A 25 -10.82 9.29 4.66
C THR A 25 -10.61 9.93 3.29
N ILE A 26 -10.13 9.12 2.34
CA ILE A 26 -9.91 9.51 0.96
C ILE A 26 -10.90 8.73 0.09
N ASN A 27 -11.86 9.46 -0.50
CA ASN A 27 -12.69 8.93 -1.58
C ASN A 27 -11.86 8.93 -2.87
N LEU A 28 -11.56 7.73 -3.38
CA LEU A 28 -10.69 7.56 -4.53
C LEU A 28 -11.39 7.87 -5.86
N THR A 29 -12.71 7.98 -5.89
CA THR A 29 -13.44 8.29 -7.14
C THR A 29 -13.47 9.79 -7.45
N SER A 30 -12.96 10.63 -6.55
CA SER A 30 -12.95 12.09 -6.70
C SER A 30 -11.53 12.65 -6.59
N PRO A 31 -10.64 12.35 -7.56
CA PRO A 31 -9.26 12.81 -7.57
C PRO A 31 -9.16 14.33 -7.75
N THR A 32 -8.15 14.93 -7.13
CA THR A 32 -7.84 16.35 -7.31
C THR A 32 -7.18 16.61 -8.67
N SER A 33 -6.36 15.68 -9.14
CA SER A 33 -5.76 15.74 -10.48
C SER A 33 -5.40 14.35 -11.01
N ARG A 34 -4.98 14.29 -12.27
CA ARG A 34 -4.67 13.05 -13.00
C ARG A 34 -3.34 13.19 -13.71
N THR A 35 -2.53 12.14 -13.70
CA THR A 35 -1.26 12.07 -14.43
C THR A 35 -1.47 11.28 -15.72
N GLY A 36 -1.15 11.88 -16.86
CA GLY A 36 -1.25 11.25 -18.18
C GLY A 36 -2.62 10.63 -18.45
N ALA A 37 -3.66 11.46 -18.31
CA ALA A 37 -5.03 11.10 -18.66
C ALA A 37 -5.14 10.76 -20.16
N ILE A 38 -5.78 9.64 -20.47
CA ILE A 38 -6.03 9.23 -21.86
C ILE A 38 -7.44 9.66 -22.29
N ASP A 39 -8.43 9.45 -21.42
CA ASP A 39 -9.83 9.81 -21.65
C ASP A 39 -10.51 10.25 -20.35
N SER A 40 -11.85 10.22 -20.28
CA SER A 40 -12.58 10.55 -19.05
C SER A 40 -12.37 9.54 -17.93
N THR A 41 -12.04 8.30 -18.25
CA THR A 41 -12.04 7.14 -17.37
C THR A 41 -10.63 6.73 -16.93
N TYR A 42 -9.62 6.80 -17.81
CA TYR A 42 -8.30 6.18 -17.59
C TYR A 42 -7.14 7.16 -17.52
N ALA A 43 -6.23 6.95 -16.57
CA ALA A 43 -4.99 7.71 -16.43
C ALA A 43 -3.84 6.82 -15.95
N TYR A 44 -2.58 7.24 -16.17
CA TYR A 44 -1.42 6.58 -15.55
C TYR A 44 -1.39 6.70 -14.02
N GLY A 45 -2.10 7.69 -13.47
CA GLY A 45 -2.30 7.80 -12.04
C GLY A 45 -3.28 8.89 -11.63
N TYR A 46 -3.73 8.79 -10.39
CA TYR A 46 -4.64 9.73 -9.75
C TYR A 46 -4.00 10.35 -8.52
N ASN A 47 -4.18 11.66 -8.35
CA ASN A 47 -3.62 12.39 -7.22
C ASN A 47 -4.74 13.00 -6.37
N TYR A 48 -4.55 12.96 -5.05
CA TYR A 48 -5.51 13.45 -4.06
C TYR A 48 -4.78 14.38 -3.10
N ALA A 49 -5.28 15.60 -2.96
CA ALA A 49 -4.83 16.55 -1.97
C ALA A 49 -5.84 16.61 -0.83
N LYS A 50 -5.40 16.25 0.39
CA LYS A 50 -6.14 16.44 1.64
C LYS A 50 -5.36 17.40 2.54
N PRO A 51 -6.01 18.05 3.52
CA PRO A 51 -5.30 18.81 4.53
C PRO A 51 -4.19 17.96 5.16
N GLU A 52 -2.95 18.38 4.94
CA GLU A 52 -1.74 17.75 5.47
C GLU A 52 -1.44 16.30 5.03
N LEU A 53 -1.99 15.86 3.89
CA LEU A 53 -1.70 14.56 3.28
C LEU A 53 -1.95 14.61 1.78
N ASN A 54 -0.94 14.25 0.98
CA ASN A 54 -1.11 14.00 -0.44
C ASN A 54 -0.95 12.51 -0.74
N LEU A 55 -1.75 12.01 -1.67
CA LEU A 55 -1.69 10.65 -2.17
C LEU A 55 -1.56 10.67 -3.68
N ALA A 56 -0.56 9.99 -4.22
CA ALA A 56 -0.48 9.60 -5.62
C ALA A 56 -0.77 8.10 -5.74
N LEU A 57 -1.61 7.71 -6.69
CA LEU A 57 -2.05 6.33 -6.91
C LEU A 57 -1.74 5.90 -8.34
N THR A 58 -1.14 4.72 -8.49
CA THR A 58 -0.79 4.13 -9.81
C THR A 58 -1.20 2.67 -9.88
N GLY A 59 -1.53 2.20 -11.08
CA GLY A 59 -1.95 0.82 -11.37
C GLY A 59 -0.78 -0.03 -11.82
N TRP A 60 -0.77 -1.29 -11.40
CA TRP A 60 0.26 -2.24 -11.74
C TRP A 60 -0.34 -3.63 -11.91
N THR A 61 0.24 -4.41 -12.80
CA THR A 61 -0.09 -5.82 -12.98
C THR A 61 1.17 -6.61 -13.21
N TYR A 62 1.18 -7.86 -12.77
CA TYR A 62 2.03 -8.88 -13.38
C TYR A 62 1.18 -10.10 -13.67
N GLY A 63 1.67 -10.97 -14.52
CA GLY A 63 1.04 -12.28 -14.63
C GLY A 63 1.92 -13.25 -15.34
N VAL A 64 1.51 -13.62 -16.54
CA VAL A 64 1.97 -14.85 -17.19
C VAL A 64 2.54 -14.61 -18.57
N LYS A 65 3.59 -15.36 -18.86
CA LYS A 65 4.26 -15.47 -20.15
C LYS A 65 3.84 -16.75 -20.84
N ASN A 66 3.41 -16.62 -22.09
CA ASN A 66 3.17 -17.75 -22.98
C ASN A 66 4.48 -18.15 -23.66
N THR A 67 4.87 -19.40 -23.49
CA THR A 67 6.01 -20.01 -24.17
C THR A 67 5.50 -21.06 -25.14
N THR A 68 5.69 -20.81 -26.44
CA THR A 68 5.29 -21.75 -27.50
C THR A 68 6.52 -22.53 -27.96
N VAL A 69 6.49 -23.85 -27.80
CA VAL A 69 7.55 -24.73 -28.28
C VAL A 69 7.06 -25.63 -29.41
N ASN A 70 7.93 -25.86 -30.38
CA ASN A 70 7.71 -26.89 -31.39
C ASN A 70 7.84 -28.27 -30.73
N THR A 71 6.83 -29.12 -30.90
CA THR A 71 6.83 -30.47 -30.31
C THR A 71 7.23 -31.50 -31.35
N THR A 72 6.33 -31.81 -32.28
CA THR A 72 6.54 -32.82 -33.32
C THR A 72 6.37 -32.20 -34.70
N CYS A 73 7.08 -32.74 -35.69
CA CYS A 73 6.90 -32.27 -37.04
C CYS A 73 5.54 -32.73 -37.60
N LYS A 74 4.70 -31.76 -37.98
CA LYS A 74 3.38 -32.00 -38.58
C LYS A 74 3.49 -32.36 -40.06
N LYS A 75 4.39 -31.69 -40.79
CA LYS A 75 4.60 -31.90 -42.22
C LYS A 75 6.08 -31.77 -42.56
N TYR A 76 6.62 -32.75 -43.27
CA TYR A 76 7.99 -32.74 -43.78
C TYR A 76 8.06 -32.15 -45.19
N LYS A 77 9.21 -31.58 -45.55
CA LYS A 77 9.49 -31.12 -46.92
C LYS A 77 9.48 -32.32 -47.88
N SER A 78 8.92 -32.14 -49.08
CA SER A 78 8.84 -33.19 -50.09
C SER A 78 10.24 -33.69 -50.49
N ASN A 79 10.38 -34.99 -50.74
CA ASN A 79 11.63 -35.62 -51.18
C ASN A 79 12.83 -35.41 -50.24
N LYS A 80 12.60 -35.22 -48.94
CA LYS A 80 13.65 -35.12 -47.92
C LYS A 80 13.49 -36.18 -46.83
N PRO A 81 14.60 -36.65 -46.21
CA PRO A 81 14.53 -37.53 -45.04
C PRO A 81 13.70 -36.90 -43.92
N LYS A 82 12.86 -37.70 -43.25
CA LYS A 82 11.97 -37.26 -42.15
C LYS A 82 12.78 -36.98 -40.87
N THR A 83 13.43 -35.82 -40.85
CA THR A 83 14.19 -35.31 -39.70
C THR A 83 13.65 -33.95 -39.28
N ASN A 84 13.91 -33.55 -38.03
CA ASN A 84 13.50 -32.23 -37.50
C ASN A 84 14.01 -31.07 -38.37
N ALA A 85 15.23 -31.17 -38.92
CA ALA A 85 15.81 -30.18 -39.82
C ALA A 85 15.03 -30.02 -41.15
N ASN A 86 14.32 -31.06 -41.58
CA ASN A 86 13.51 -31.07 -42.80
C ASN A 86 12.02 -30.86 -42.52
N CYS A 87 11.66 -30.45 -41.31
CA CYS A 87 10.28 -30.11 -41.00
C CYS A 87 9.85 -28.84 -41.74
N ALA A 88 8.71 -28.91 -42.43
CA ALA A 88 8.08 -27.79 -43.12
C ALA A 88 7.03 -27.09 -42.23
N THR A 89 6.39 -27.82 -41.32
CA THR A 89 5.39 -27.28 -40.40
C THR A 89 5.41 -28.07 -39.11
N TRP A 90 5.41 -27.37 -37.97
CA TRP A 90 5.47 -27.97 -36.65
C TRP A 90 4.08 -28.03 -36.00
N ASN A 91 3.87 -29.06 -35.19
CA ASN A 91 2.91 -28.98 -34.09
C ASN A 91 3.56 -28.14 -32.98
N THR A 92 2.77 -27.27 -32.38
CA THR A 92 3.22 -26.38 -31.31
C THR A 92 2.46 -26.69 -30.03
N LYS A 93 3.13 -26.60 -28.88
CA LYS A 93 2.50 -26.58 -27.57
C LYS A 93 2.81 -25.25 -26.91
N THR A 94 1.77 -24.55 -26.50
CA THR A 94 1.90 -23.33 -25.69
C THR A 94 1.74 -23.71 -24.22
N THR A 95 2.70 -23.31 -23.40
CA THR A 95 2.62 -23.40 -21.94
C THR A 95 2.67 -22.00 -21.37
N GLN A 96 1.92 -21.79 -20.30
CA GLN A 96 1.86 -20.52 -19.58
C GLN A 96 2.69 -20.66 -18.30
N SER A 97 3.62 -19.73 -18.07
CA SER A 97 4.41 -19.64 -16.85
C SER A 97 4.26 -18.24 -16.27
N PRO A 98 4.38 -18.01 -14.96
CA PRO A 98 4.44 -16.66 -14.42
C PRO A 98 5.59 -15.86 -15.09
N ASP A 99 5.27 -14.70 -15.67
CA ASP A 99 6.27 -13.74 -16.15
C ASP A 99 6.92 -13.00 -14.98
N ASN A 100 6.21 -12.90 -13.84
CA ASN A 100 6.72 -12.39 -12.55
C ASN A 100 7.36 -11.00 -12.65
N LYS A 101 6.85 -10.18 -13.57
CA LYS A 101 7.37 -8.84 -13.86
C LYS A 101 6.25 -7.83 -13.82
N ALA A 102 6.13 -7.13 -12.71
CA ALA A 102 5.15 -6.07 -12.60
C ALA A 102 5.47 -4.95 -13.59
N THR A 103 4.44 -4.51 -14.29
CA THR A 103 4.45 -3.39 -15.23
C THR A 103 3.35 -2.42 -14.84
N GLN A 104 3.63 -1.13 -14.97
CA GLN A 104 2.63 -0.10 -14.74
C GLN A 104 1.53 -0.18 -15.81
N THR A 105 0.29 -0.03 -15.38
CA THR A 105 -0.93 -0.06 -16.18
C THR A 105 -1.68 1.27 -16.02
N TYR A 106 -2.81 1.38 -16.71
CA TYR A 106 -3.73 2.50 -16.47
C TYR A 106 -4.66 2.16 -15.32
N VAL A 107 -5.06 3.19 -14.60
CA VAL A 107 -6.11 3.11 -13.58
C VAL A 107 -7.37 3.71 -14.17
N GLY A 108 -8.48 2.98 -14.07
CA GLY A 108 -9.81 3.44 -14.46
C GLY A 108 -10.59 3.95 -13.26
N ASN A 109 -11.24 5.10 -13.38
CA ASN A 109 -12.18 5.63 -12.40
C ASN A 109 -13.62 5.48 -12.90
N PHE A 110 -14.39 4.59 -12.26
CA PHE A 110 -15.75 4.22 -12.66
C PHE A 110 -16.84 4.91 -11.83
N GLY A 111 -16.48 5.98 -11.13
CA GLY A 111 -17.38 6.80 -10.33
C GLY A 111 -17.70 6.21 -8.95
N SER A 112 -18.42 7.00 -8.16
CA SER A 112 -18.64 6.80 -6.72
C SER A 112 -19.34 5.49 -6.34
N SER A 113 -20.09 4.89 -7.26
CA SER A 113 -20.79 3.61 -7.02
C SER A 113 -19.94 2.38 -7.38
N ASN A 114 -18.77 2.58 -8.01
CA ASN A 114 -17.95 1.48 -8.50
C ASN A 114 -16.52 1.52 -7.93
N GLY A 115 -15.84 2.66 -7.90
CA GLY A 115 -14.44 2.74 -7.46
C GLY A 115 -13.43 2.73 -8.61
N LEU A 116 -12.16 2.54 -8.25
CA LEU A 116 -11.03 2.44 -9.17
C LEU A 116 -10.73 1.00 -9.55
N GLY A 117 -10.51 0.72 -10.83
CA GLY A 117 -10.04 -0.56 -11.34
C GLY A 117 -8.68 -0.42 -12.02
N ASP A 118 -8.00 -1.55 -12.22
CA ASP A 118 -6.83 -1.62 -13.10
C ASP A 118 -7.28 -1.90 -14.54
N GLU A 119 -6.58 -1.36 -15.53
CA GLU A 119 -6.79 -1.71 -16.94
C GLU A 119 -5.58 -2.45 -17.48
N LYS A 120 -5.77 -3.75 -17.67
CA LYS A 120 -4.87 -4.57 -18.45
C LYS A 120 -5.35 -4.70 -19.90
N ALA A 121 -4.38 -4.79 -20.82
CA ALA A 121 -4.52 -4.82 -22.29
C ALA A 121 -5.35 -5.97 -22.92
N SER A 122 -6.16 -6.71 -22.13
CA SER A 122 -7.17 -7.62 -22.66
C SER A 122 -8.54 -7.24 -22.11
N THR A 123 -9.33 -6.60 -22.96
CA THR A 123 -10.76 -6.36 -22.75
C THR A 123 -11.47 -7.66 -22.34
N PRO A 124 -12.42 -7.64 -21.39
CA PRO A 124 -13.06 -6.46 -20.78
C PRO A 124 -12.66 -6.18 -19.31
N ASN A 125 -11.49 -6.59 -18.82
CA ASN A 125 -11.24 -6.55 -17.38
C ASN A 125 -10.92 -5.13 -16.88
N HIS A 126 -11.87 -4.57 -16.14
CA HIS A 126 -11.91 -3.20 -15.59
C HIS A 126 -11.91 -3.24 -14.05
N ALA A 127 -11.08 -4.10 -13.48
CA ALA A 127 -11.09 -4.45 -12.08
C ALA A 127 -9.65 -4.65 -11.60
N ILE A 128 -9.50 -4.68 -10.30
CA ILE A 128 -8.33 -5.27 -9.67
C ILE A 128 -8.67 -6.76 -9.54
N ASP A 129 -8.01 -7.61 -10.31
CA ASP A 129 -8.32 -9.03 -10.36
C ASP A 129 -7.09 -9.96 -10.29
N ASN A 130 -7.35 -11.24 -10.02
CA ASN A 130 -6.36 -12.31 -10.06
C ASN A 130 -6.67 -13.39 -11.12
N GLU A 131 -7.34 -13.01 -12.21
CA GLU A 131 -7.78 -13.95 -13.24
C GLU A 131 -6.64 -14.39 -14.17
N GLY A 132 -6.66 -15.66 -14.59
CA GLY A 132 -5.80 -16.14 -15.68
C GLY A 132 -4.31 -16.11 -15.36
N GLY A 133 -3.96 -16.11 -14.06
CA GLY A 133 -2.60 -16.00 -13.55
C GLY A 133 -2.03 -14.60 -13.54
N TYR A 134 -2.86 -13.57 -13.74
CA TYR A 134 -2.51 -12.17 -13.50
C TYR A 134 -2.86 -11.80 -12.07
N PHE A 135 -2.22 -10.75 -11.55
CA PHE A 135 -2.50 -10.17 -10.25
C PHE A 135 -2.38 -8.67 -10.40
N ASP A 136 -3.50 -7.97 -10.30
CA ASP A 136 -3.58 -6.53 -10.40
C ASP A 136 -3.48 -5.88 -9.02
N MET A 137 -2.93 -4.68 -8.99
CA MET A 137 -2.68 -3.94 -7.75
C MET A 137 -2.65 -2.43 -7.99
N LEU A 138 -2.95 -1.69 -6.94
CA LEU A 138 -2.75 -0.26 -6.85
C LEU A 138 -1.63 0.05 -5.87
N LEU A 139 -0.67 0.85 -6.31
CA LEU A 139 0.36 1.45 -5.45
C LEU A 139 -0.14 2.82 -4.98
N LEU A 140 -0.37 2.93 -3.67
CA LEU A 140 -0.67 4.17 -2.96
C LEU A 140 0.63 4.76 -2.43
N SER A 141 0.99 5.96 -2.88
CA SER A 141 2.20 6.70 -2.54
C SER A 141 1.83 7.98 -1.80
N PHE A 142 1.98 7.98 -0.48
CA PHE A 142 1.77 9.14 0.37
C PHE A 142 3.03 10.01 0.44
N ASP A 143 2.84 11.32 0.55
CA ASP A 143 3.94 12.29 0.75
C ASP A 143 4.50 12.31 2.19
N THR A 144 3.85 11.58 3.09
CA THR A 144 4.25 11.41 4.47
C THR A 144 3.89 10.01 4.96
N LEU A 145 4.46 9.61 6.08
CA LEU A 145 4.14 8.34 6.71
C LEU A 145 2.66 8.28 7.08
N ALA A 146 2.00 7.19 6.70
CA ALA A 146 0.59 6.94 7.00
C ALA A 146 0.37 5.48 7.42
N THR A 147 -0.46 5.29 8.44
CA THR A 147 -0.99 3.99 8.83
C THR A 147 -2.30 3.77 8.08
N LEU A 148 -2.36 2.76 7.21
CA LEU A 148 -3.60 2.35 6.55
C LEU A 148 -4.53 1.70 7.57
N ASN A 149 -5.70 2.27 7.84
CA ASN A 149 -6.64 1.75 8.84
C ASN A 149 -7.74 0.89 8.22
N SER A 150 -8.26 1.31 7.07
CA SER A 150 -9.33 0.59 6.39
C SER A 150 -9.26 0.77 4.88
N ILE A 151 -9.80 -0.21 4.17
CA ILE A 151 -10.11 -0.13 2.74
C ILE A 151 -11.61 -0.23 2.55
N ASP A 152 -12.11 0.32 1.45
CA ASP A 152 -13.50 0.23 1.04
C ASP A 152 -13.57 -0.15 -0.44
N LEU A 153 -14.25 -1.27 -0.73
CA LEU A 153 -14.39 -1.77 -2.09
C LEU A 153 -15.73 -1.29 -2.65
N GLY A 154 -15.76 -0.95 -3.93
CA GLY A 154 -16.99 -0.61 -4.62
C GLY A 154 -17.58 -1.83 -5.32
N TRP A 155 -17.53 -1.82 -6.65
CA TRP A 155 -18.01 -2.92 -7.48
C TRP A 155 -17.22 -4.19 -7.18
N ILE A 156 -17.94 -5.31 -7.05
CA ILE A 156 -17.38 -6.64 -6.82
C ILE A 156 -18.07 -7.62 -7.77
N SER A 157 -17.32 -8.59 -8.29
CA SER A 157 -17.86 -9.75 -8.98
C SER A 157 -17.11 -11.00 -8.56
N ASN A 158 -17.84 -12.12 -8.46
CA ASN A 158 -17.36 -13.42 -8.01
C ASN A 158 -16.86 -13.46 -6.54
N ASP A 159 -15.71 -12.87 -6.23
CA ASP A 159 -15.15 -12.78 -4.86
C ASP A 159 -14.34 -11.48 -4.65
N SER A 160 -13.90 -11.23 -3.41
CA SER A 160 -13.29 -9.98 -2.96
C SER A 160 -12.23 -10.19 -1.87
N ASP A 161 -11.38 -11.18 -2.06
CA ASP A 161 -10.18 -11.37 -1.26
C ASP A 161 -9.08 -10.39 -1.72
N VAL A 162 -8.37 -9.81 -0.74
CA VAL A 162 -7.41 -8.72 -0.93
C VAL A 162 -6.10 -9.05 -0.21
N SER A 163 -4.98 -8.74 -0.86
CA SER A 163 -3.66 -8.80 -0.25
C SER A 163 -3.05 -7.41 -0.18
N ILE A 164 -2.39 -7.09 0.95
CA ILE A 164 -1.80 -5.78 1.20
C ILE A 164 -0.34 -5.90 1.60
N LEU A 165 0.53 -5.15 0.93
CA LEU A 165 1.93 -4.96 1.31
C LEU A 165 2.19 -3.51 1.76
N ALA A 166 3.12 -3.36 2.68
CA ALA A 166 3.63 -2.07 3.11
C ALA A 166 5.14 -2.00 2.86
N PHE A 167 5.61 -0.89 2.32
CA PHE A 167 7.04 -0.66 2.14
C PHE A 167 7.71 -0.32 3.47
N ASN A 168 8.84 -0.95 3.76
CA ASN A 168 9.67 -0.71 4.95
C ASN A 168 11.18 -0.68 4.62
N GLY A 169 11.52 -0.60 3.34
CA GLY A 169 12.90 -0.65 2.85
C GLY A 169 13.57 0.71 2.66
N THR A 170 14.69 0.67 1.96
CA THR A 170 15.44 1.85 1.49
C THR A 170 14.99 2.26 0.09
N PRO A 171 15.13 3.53 -0.33
CA PRO A 171 14.63 4.03 -1.62
C PRO A 171 14.97 3.15 -2.84
N ASP A 172 16.15 2.53 -2.89
CA ASP A 172 16.57 1.64 -3.98
C ASP A 172 15.73 0.35 -4.09
N GLN A 173 15.05 -0.04 -3.02
CA GLN A 173 14.19 -1.23 -2.94
C GLN A 173 12.72 -0.91 -3.26
N LEU A 174 12.36 0.36 -3.44
CA LEU A 174 10.97 0.78 -3.66
C LEU A 174 10.42 0.30 -5.01
N SER A 175 11.29 0.19 -6.02
CA SER A 175 10.85 -0.17 -7.37
C SER A 175 10.20 -1.55 -7.40
N ILE A 176 8.94 -1.58 -7.84
CA ILE A 176 8.18 -2.81 -8.09
C ILE A 176 8.30 -3.28 -9.54
N ALA A 177 8.75 -2.41 -10.45
CA ALA A 177 8.87 -2.74 -11.86
C ALA A 177 9.79 -3.96 -12.09
N GLY A 178 9.30 -4.92 -12.87
CA GLY A 178 10.04 -6.15 -13.20
C GLY A 178 10.15 -7.16 -12.05
N LYS A 179 9.42 -6.97 -10.95
CA LYS A 179 9.36 -7.89 -9.81
C LYS A 179 7.98 -8.53 -9.70
N SER A 180 7.88 -9.69 -9.06
CA SER A 180 6.60 -10.26 -8.62
C SER A 180 6.31 -9.85 -7.18
N TRP A 181 5.06 -9.90 -6.75
CA TRP A 181 4.65 -9.59 -5.38
C TRP A 181 5.44 -10.36 -4.32
N GLU A 182 5.63 -11.65 -4.54
CA GLU A 182 6.31 -12.53 -3.59
C GLU A 182 7.78 -12.15 -3.46
N SER A 183 8.39 -11.71 -4.56
CA SER A 183 9.79 -11.26 -4.57
C SER A 183 10.01 -9.93 -3.85
N LEU A 184 8.93 -9.19 -3.56
CA LEU A 184 8.99 -7.97 -2.74
C LEU A 184 9.10 -8.30 -1.25
N LEU A 185 8.52 -9.41 -0.79
CA LEU A 185 8.56 -9.81 0.61
C LEU A 185 10.01 -10.02 1.08
N GLY A 186 10.41 -9.31 2.13
CA GLY A 186 11.78 -9.34 2.64
C GLY A 186 12.79 -8.55 1.80
N ASN A 187 12.35 -7.94 0.69
CA ASN A 187 13.15 -7.03 -0.14
C ASN A 187 12.59 -5.60 -0.11
N GLY A 188 12.49 -5.05 1.10
CA GLY A 188 11.98 -3.70 1.35
C GLY A 188 10.46 -3.60 1.45
N TRP A 189 9.74 -4.72 1.29
CA TRP A 189 8.30 -4.80 1.56
C TRP A 189 8.01 -5.88 2.60
N GLN A 190 6.94 -5.65 3.37
CA GLN A 190 6.40 -6.58 4.34
C GLN A 190 4.89 -6.73 4.13
N SER A 191 4.35 -7.91 4.49
CA SER A 191 2.91 -8.13 4.45
C SER A 191 2.21 -7.30 5.52
N ALA A 192 1.16 -6.59 5.12
CA ALA A 192 0.20 -5.96 6.03
C ALA A 192 -1.08 -6.81 6.20
N GLY A 193 -1.10 -8.02 5.62
CA GLY A 193 -2.16 -9.01 5.78
C GLY A 193 -2.89 -9.36 4.48
N ASN A 194 -3.62 -10.47 4.56
CA ASN A 194 -4.59 -10.91 3.57
C ASN A 194 -5.98 -10.85 4.20
N TYR A 195 -6.96 -10.33 3.47
CA TYR A 195 -8.31 -10.05 3.93
C TYR A 195 -9.27 -10.77 3.00
N TYR A 196 -10.23 -11.50 3.57
CA TYR A 196 -11.10 -12.35 2.79
C TYR A 196 -12.53 -11.83 2.83
N ASN A 197 -13.24 -11.96 1.70
CA ASN A 197 -14.64 -11.60 1.55
C ASN A 197 -14.89 -10.18 2.07
N VAL A 198 -14.02 -9.24 1.67
CA VAL A 198 -14.00 -7.86 2.18
C VAL A 198 -15.36 -7.17 1.95
N GLY A 199 -15.99 -7.44 0.80
CA GLY A 199 -17.30 -6.88 0.46
C GLY A 199 -17.28 -5.36 0.26
N SER A 200 -18.46 -4.77 0.04
CA SER A 200 -18.61 -3.35 -0.31
C SER A 200 -18.85 -2.45 0.91
N SER A 201 -18.13 -2.72 2.01
CA SER A 201 -18.19 -1.88 3.21
C SER A 201 -16.79 -1.65 3.75
N PRO A 202 -16.53 -0.48 4.40
CA PRO A 202 -15.24 -0.19 5.00
C PRO A 202 -14.79 -1.31 5.94
N THR A 203 -13.67 -1.95 5.61
CA THR A 203 -13.10 -3.07 6.35
C THR A 203 -11.78 -2.66 6.96
N ALA A 204 -11.62 -2.91 8.26
CA ALA A 204 -10.40 -2.62 8.98
C ALA A 204 -9.26 -3.52 8.48
N VAL A 205 -8.10 -2.92 8.26
CA VAL A 205 -6.88 -3.60 7.80
C VAL A 205 -5.69 -3.20 8.67
N ASN A 206 -4.55 -3.83 8.43
CA ASN A 206 -3.26 -3.57 9.06
C ASN A 206 -3.35 -3.62 10.61
N PRO A 207 -3.70 -4.78 11.19
CA PRO A 207 -3.87 -4.91 12.65
C PRO A 207 -2.57 -4.68 13.43
N LEU A 208 -1.42 -4.75 12.75
CA LEU A 208 -0.10 -4.50 13.33
C LEU A 208 0.26 -3.02 13.38
N ASN A 209 -0.63 -2.12 12.93
CA ASN A 209 -0.40 -0.67 12.88
C ASN A 209 0.90 -0.29 12.16
N ILE A 210 1.24 -1.01 11.08
CA ILE A 210 2.37 -0.66 10.23
C ILE A 210 2.13 0.75 9.68
N THR A 211 3.18 1.56 9.67
CA THR A 211 3.17 2.88 9.04
C THR A 211 4.10 2.85 7.83
N SER A 212 3.62 3.32 6.68
CA SER A 212 4.42 3.41 5.46
C SER A 212 4.01 4.61 4.61
N GLN A 213 4.94 5.08 3.79
CA GLN A 213 4.65 6.02 2.70
C GLN A 213 4.07 5.28 1.49
N TYR A 214 4.36 3.98 1.33
CA TYR A 214 3.97 3.22 0.15
C TYR A 214 3.22 1.96 0.55
N TRP A 215 2.00 1.85 0.03
CA TRP A 215 1.09 0.74 0.28
C TRP A 215 0.70 0.12 -1.05
N LEU A 216 0.74 -1.19 -1.11
CA LEU A 216 0.34 -1.94 -2.28
C LEU A 216 -0.90 -2.73 -1.94
N ILE A 217 -1.98 -2.50 -2.67
CA ILE A 217 -3.29 -3.13 -2.44
C ILE A 217 -3.70 -3.80 -3.73
N GLY A 218 -3.92 -5.10 -3.74
CA GLY A 218 -4.30 -5.82 -4.95
C GLY A 218 -5.20 -7.01 -4.68
N ALA A 219 -5.60 -7.68 -5.76
CA ALA A 219 -6.34 -8.93 -5.68
C ALA A 219 -5.54 -9.96 -4.88
N TYR A 220 -6.26 -10.87 -4.22
CA TYR A 220 -5.61 -11.87 -3.38
C TYR A 220 -4.55 -12.64 -4.15
N ASN A 221 -3.41 -12.78 -3.51
CA ASN A 221 -2.34 -13.60 -4.02
C ASN A 221 -2.03 -14.73 -3.03
N PRO A 222 -2.28 -15.99 -3.42
CA PRO A 222 -2.08 -17.14 -2.55
C PRO A 222 -0.61 -17.32 -2.15
N LEU A 223 0.35 -16.78 -2.89
CA LEU A 223 1.77 -16.87 -2.58
C LEU A 223 2.21 -15.87 -1.50
N LEU A 224 1.36 -14.90 -1.15
CA LEU A 224 1.56 -14.01 0.00
C LEU A 224 0.89 -14.50 1.28
N ASP A 225 0.26 -15.66 1.22
CA ASP A 225 -0.53 -16.21 2.32
C ASP A 225 0.07 -17.51 2.84
N THR A 226 -0.06 -17.70 4.15
CA THR A 226 0.30 -18.96 4.82
C THR A 226 -0.89 -19.91 4.90
N LYS A 227 -2.10 -19.43 4.58
CA LYS A 227 -3.32 -20.21 4.53
C LYS A 227 -3.73 -20.41 3.08
N THR A 228 -3.89 -21.67 2.66
CA THR A 228 -4.50 -21.98 1.38
C THR A 228 -5.98 -21.61 1.42
N LYS A 229 -6.41 -20.74 0.50
CA LYS A 229 -7.81 -20.34 0.34
C LYS A 229 -8.45 -20.91 -0.90
N ASP A 230 -9.72 -20.57 -1.10
CA ASP A 230 -10.45 -21.05 -2.26
C ASP A 230 -9.81 -20.53 -3.56
N SER A 231 -10.13 -21.20 -4.66
CA SER A 231 -9.52 -20.92 -5.95
C SER A 231 -10.39 -19.99 -6.81
N LYS A 232 -11.30 -19.22 -6.19
CA LYS A 232 -12.11 -18.28 -6.93
C LYS A 232 -11.26 -17.09 -7.34
N THR A 233 -11.65 -16.51 -8.46
CA THR A 233 -11.06 -15.28 -8.97
C THR A 233 -11.73 -14.08 -8.29
N ASP A 234 -10.94 -13.20 -7.75
CA ASP A 234 -11.38 -11.95 -7.15
C ASP A 234 -11.51 -10.89 -8.22
N TYR A 235 -12.61 -10.14 -8.20
CA TYR A 235 -12.74 -8.94 -9.02
C TYR A 235 -13.35 -7.85 -8.19
N PHE A 236 -12.59 -6.79 -7.93
CA PHE A 236 -13.12 -5.64 -7.23
C PHE A 236 -12.58 -4.34 -7.78
N LYS A 237 -13.17 -3.24 -7.32
CA LYS A 237 -12.66 -1.89 -7.53
C LYS A 237 -12.46 -1.22 -6.17
N LEU A 238 -11.35 -0.50 -6.00
CA LEU A 238 -11.05 0.19 -4.74
C LEU A 238 -11.74 1.55 -4.72
N GLN A 239 -12.69 1.75 -3.80
CA GLN A 239 -13.49 2.98 -3.71
C GLN A 239 -12.89 3.99 -2.75
N GLY A 240 -12.33 3.54 -1.63
CA GLY A 240 -11.87 4.42 -0.58
C GLY A 240 -10.81 3.78 0.32
N VAL A 241 -10.06 4.65 1.00
CA VAL A 241 -9.15 4.27 2.07
C VAL A 241 -9.27 5.24 3.23
N THR A 242 -9.07 4.74 4.45
CA THR A 242 -8.91 5.57 5.65
C THR A 242 -7.52 5.38 6.20
N VAL A 243 -6.84 6.49 6.51
CA VAL A 243 -5.48 6.48 7.04
C VAL A 243 -5.33 7.39 8.25
N THR A 244 -4.39 7.07 9.12
CA THR A 244 -4.00 7.90 10.26
C THR A 244 -2.53 8.25 10.11
N LYS A 245 -2.20 9.53 10.27
CA LYS A 245 -0.81 9.95 10.31
C LYS A 245 -0.21 9.67 11.68
N PRO A 246 1.11 9.42 11.77
CA PRO A 246 1.80 9.45 13.04
C PRO A 246 1.53 10.76 13.77
N PRO A 247 1.36 10.74 15.10
CA PRO A 247 1.16 11.94 15.88
C PRO A 247 2.31 12.91 15.65
N LYS A 248 2.00 14.18 15.35
CA LYS A 248 3.02 15.23 15.29
C LYS A 248 3.62 15.37 16.70
N ILE A 249 4.93 15.20 16.82
CA ILE A 249 5.64 15.56 18.05
C ILE A 249 5.62 17.09 18.14
N VAL A 250 4.65 17.64 18.87
CA VAL A 250 4.67 19.05 19.26
C VAL A 250 5.69 19.20 20.38
N LYS A 251 6.80 19.89 20.08
CA LYS A 251 7.67 20.42 21.14
C LYS A 251 6.87 21.51 21.85
N VAL A 252 6.32 21.17 23.01
CA VAL A 252 5.77 22.17 23.93
C VAL A 252 6.93 23.07 24.35
N PRO A 253 6.77 24.40 24.39
CA PRO A 253 7.75 25.27 25.02
C PRO A 253 8.07 24.72 26.41
N GLU A 254 9.36 24.62 26.75
CA GLU A 254 9.78 24.26 28.10
C GLU A 254 8.93 25.05 29.09
N PRO A 255 8.28 24.40 30.07
CA PRO A 255 7.30 25.08 30.89
C PRO A 255 7.92 26.34 31.45
N SER A 256 7.24 27.49 31.36
CA SER A 256 7.68 28.74 32.02
C SER A 256 7.97 28.54 33.51
N ALA A 257 7.52 27.41 34.09
CA ALA A 257 7.92 26.89 35.38
C ALA A 257 9.43 26.63 35.55
N LEU A 258 10.19 26.21 34.51
CA LEU A 258 11.66 26.09 34.59
C LEU A 258 12.33 27.46 34.67
N LEU A 259 11.83 28.43 33.91
CA LEU A 259 12.29 29.82 34.02
C LEU A 259 11.93 30.40 35.40
N LEU A 260 10.70 30.22 35.88
CA LEU A 260 10.25 30.65 37.21
C LEU A 260 10.98 29.93 38.35
N LEU A 261 11.27 28.64 38.19
CA LEU A 261 12.08 27.87 39.14
C LEU A 261 13.52 28.39 39.15
N GLY A 262 14.10 28.66 37.99
CA GLY A 262 15.42 29.27 37.86
C GLY A 262 15.48 30.65 38.52
N LEU A 263 14.50 31.51 38.25
CA LEU A 263 14.36 32.83 38.88
C LEU A 263 14.10 32.73 40.40
N GLY A 264 13.29 31.77 40.83
CA GLY A 264 13.03 31.47 42.23
C GLY A 264 14.30 31.04 42.98
N LEU A 265 15.07 30.12 42.42
CA LEU A 265 16.35 29.68 42.98
C LEU A 265 17.38 30.81 43.01
N LEU A 266 17.44 31.66 41.97
CA LEU A 266 18.28 32.85 41.98
C LEU A 266 17.87 33.81 43.11
N SER A 267 16.57 34.09 43.26
CA SER A 267 16.08 35.00 44.30
C SER A 267 16.39 34.49 45.71
N LEU A 268 16.27 33.17 45.97
CA LEU A 268 16.67 32.54 47.22
C LEU A 268 18.18 32.65 47.49
N SER A 269 19.00 32.50 46.45
CA SER A 269 20.46 32.62 46.57
C SER A 269 20.91 34.06 46.89
N LEU A 270 20.20 35.06 46.37
CA LEU A 270 20.46 36.48 46.66
C LEU A 270 20.03 36.87 48.07
N VAL A 271 18.89 36.37 48.56
CA VAL A 271 18.43 36.61 49.95
C VAL A 271 19.40 35.99 50.97
N ARG A 272 19.93 34.79 50.70
CA ARG A 272 20.89 34.10 51.59
C ARG A 272 22.23 34.83 51.73
N ARG A 273 22.60 35.71 50.79
CA ARG A 273 23.82 36.54 50.87
C ARG A 273 23.67 37.78 51.75
N ARG A 274 22.43 38.21 52.05
CA ARG A 274 22.15 39.38 52.89
C ARG A 274 22.01 39.06 54.38
N THR A 275 21.96 37.79 54.75
CA THR A 275 21.83 37.31 56.13
C THR A 275 23.16 36.83 56.75
N LYS A 276 24.29 37.28 56.19
CA LYS A 276 25.61 37.18 56.83
C LYS A 276 26.12 38.57 57.17
#